data_AF-A0A1E3XG61-F1
#
_entry.id   AF-A0A1E3XG61-F1
#
_cell.length_a   1.000
_cell.length_b   1.000
_cell.length_c   1.000
_cell.angle_alpha   90.00
_cell.angle_beta   90.00
_cell.angle_gamma   90.00
#
_symmetry.space_group_name_H-M   'P 1'
#
loop_
_entity.id
_entity.type
_entity.pdbx_description
1 polymer ?
#
loop_
_entity_poly.entity_id
_entity_poly.type
_entity_poly.pdbx_seq_one_letter_code
_entity_poly.pdbx_strand_id
1 'polypeptide(L)'
;MITCFQGPFQSLFSLQKVIHFSDWVVGHAHIAFLGTFSFWMIAALYYVLPRMSNRTVYTRNLAEWHFWLTFAGTLIYTSSLTAAGLVQGYLWLAGTIFMDVVRVSKPYWVARSFGGALVIIGQVVFVYDLMQNAIASQLPYLKGGGFERWLLKWRDLIKSFHSGCRFVLLCIYINGHWPMDYSMGVKACFWRR
;
A
#
# COMPACT_ATOMS: atom_id res chain seq x y z
N MET A 1 -9.13 0.46 -0.80
CA MET A 1 -10.49 0.14 -1.31
C MET A 1 -10.53 0.11 -2.84
N ILE A 2 -10.11 1.17 -3.55
CA ILE A 2 -9.99 1.15 -5.03
C ILE A 2 -9.08 0.00 -5.51
N THR A 3 -7.97 -0.25 -4.82
CA THR A 3 -7.06 -1.38 -5.10
C THR A 3 -7.73 -2.74 -5.04
N CYS A 4 -8.64 -2.96 -4.09
CA CYS A 4 -9.34 -4.23 -3.93
C CYS A 4 -10.28 -4.53 -5.10
N PHE A 5 -10.82 -3.49 -5.75
CA PHE A 5 -11.56 -3.63 -7.00
C PHE A 5 -10.61 -3.77 -8.19
N GLN A 6 -9.58 -2.93 -8.28
CA GLN A 6 -8.63 -2.92 -9.40
C GLN A 6 -7.86 -4.24 -9.53
N GLY A 7 -7.50 -4.91 -8.43
CA GLY A 7 -6.74 -6.17 -8.45
C GLY A 7 -7.43 -7.30 -9.24
N PRO A 8 -8.69 -7.66 -8.90
CA PRO A 8 -9.49 -8.60 -9.68
C PRO A 8 -9.61 -8.21 -11.15
N PHE A 9 -9.81 -6.92 -11.47
CA PHE A 9 -9.84 -6.46 -12.87
C PHE A 9 -8.52 -6.73 -13.60
N GLN A 10 -7.37 -6.47 -12.96
CA GLN A 10 -6.05 -6.76 -13.54
C GLN A 10 -5.78 -8.27 -13.69
N SER A 11 -6.40 -9.11 -12.86
CA SER A 11 -6.23 -10.57 -12.96
C SER A 11 -6.95 -11.21 -14.15
N LEU A 12 -7.87 -10.49 -14.80
CA LEU A 12 -8.58 -10.99 -15.98
C LEU A 12 -7.61 -11.14 -17.15
N PHE A 13 -7.57 -12.33 -17.75
CA PHE A 13 -6.66 -12.65 -18.86
C PHE A 13 -6.80 -11.69 -20.04
N SER A 14 -8.03 -11.27 -20.35
CA SER A 14 -8.32 -10.31 -21.42
C SER A 14 -7.69 -8.94 -21.17
N LEU A 15 -7.79 -8.45 -19.92
CA LEU A 15 -7.23 -7.17 -19.54
C LEU A 15 -5.70 -7.27 -19.44
N GLN A 16 -5.20 -8.34 -18.82
CA GLN A 16 -3.79 -8.55 -18.58
C GLN A 16 -2.99 -8.56 -19.88
N LYS A 17 -3.51 -9.10 -20.98
CA LYS A 17 -2.86 -9.01 -22.31
C LYS A 17 -2.47 -7.58 -22.74
N VAL A 18 -3.22 -6.58 -22.29
CA VAL A 18 -3.02 -5.17 -22.65
C VAL A 18 -2.16 -4.44 -21.63
N ILE A 19 -2.39 -4.68 -20.34
CA ILE A 19 -1.75 -3.93 -19.26
C ILE A 19 -0.48 -4.60 -18.72
N HIS A 20 -0.18 -5.83 -19.13
CA HIS A 20 1.01 -6.54 -18.68
C HIS A 20 2.26 -5.74 -19.08
N PHE A 21 3.18 -5.56 -18.13
CA PHE A 21 4.39 -4.74 -18.28
C PHE A 21 4.17 -3.23 -18.50
N SER A 22 2.94 -2.72 -18.39
CA SER A 22 2.70 -1.28 -18.45
C SER A 22 2.74 -0.62 -17.07
N ASP A 23 2.86 0.71 -17.06
CA ASP A 23 2.86 1.54 -15.85
C ASP A 23 1.56 1.42 -15.01
N TRP A 24 0.49 0.81 -15.55
CA TRP A 24 -0.77 0.57 -14.86
C TRP A 24 -0.59 -0.36 -13.65
N VAL A 25 0.25 -1.40 -13.80
CA VAL A 25 0.54 -2.35 -12.72
C VAL A 25 1.33 -1.66 -11.60
N VAL A 26 2.27 -0.79 -11.97
CA VAL A 26 3.04 0.01 -11.03
C VAL A 26 2.13 0.98 -10.26
N GLY A 27 1.21 1.64 -10.98
CA GLY A 27 0.19 2.51 -10.39
C GLY A 27 -0.65 1.78 -9.33
N HIS A 28 -1.13 0.57 -9.65
CA HIS A 28 -1.91 -0.25 -8.71
C HIS A 28 -1.17 -0.56 -7.41
N ALA A 29 0.09 -1.01 -7.50
CA ALA A 29 0.92 -1.27 -6.33
C ALA A 29 1.04 -0.01 -5.44
N HIS A 30 1.24 1.16 -6.04
CA HIS A 30 1.38 2.41 -5.28
C HIS A 30 0.08 2.89 -4.66
N ILE A 31 -1.08 2.66 -5.29
CA ILE A 31 -2.38 2.95 -4.64
C ILE A 31 -2.55 2.08 -3.37
N ALA A 32 -2.05 0.83 -3.39
CA ALA A 32 -2.11 -0.04 -2.22
C ALA A 32 -1.21 0.50 -1.10
N PHE A 33 0.07 0.69 -1.39
CA PHE A 33 1.05 1.13 -0.38
C PHE A 33 0.84 2.58 0.05
N LEU A 34 0.98 3.55 -0.86
CA LEU A 34 0.91 4.98 -0.56
C LEU A 34 -0.53 5.41 -0.21
N GLY A 35 -1.52 4.88 -0.91
CA GLY A 35 -2.91 5.31 -0.75
C GLY A 35 -3.66 4.64 0.40
N THR A 36 -3.35 3.38 0.74
CA THR A 36 -4.09 2.66 1.79
C THR A 36 -3.23 2.42 3.02
N PHE A 37 -2.11 1.70 2.90
CA PHE A 37 -1.30 1.30 4.06
C PHE A 37 -0.64 2.50 4.76
N SER A 38 -0.04 3.42 4.01
CA SER A 38 0.61 4.60 4.59
C SER A 38 -0.38 5.49 5.36
N PHE A 39 -1.56 5.78 4.78
CA PHE A 39 -2.60 6.55 5.48
C PHE A 39 -3.09 5.87 6.75
N TRP A 40 -3.25 4.54 6.73
CA TRP A 40 -3.69 3.79 7.91
C TRP A 40 -2.64 3.84 9.03
N MET A 41 -1.37 3.66 8.68
CA MET A 41 -0.26 3.74 9.65
C MET A 41 -0.14 5.14 10.24
N ILE A 42 -0.23 6.18 9.42
CA ILE A 42 -0.13 7.57 9.88
C ILE A 42 -1.32 7.93 10.77
N ALA A 43 -2.55 7.53 10.40
CA ALA A 43 -3.72 7.72 11.23
C ALA A 43 -3.61 7.00 12.59
N ALA A 44 -3.09 5.77 12.61
CA ALA A 44 -2.83 5.04 13.84
C ALA A 44 -1.80 5.75 14.71
N LEU A 45 -0.73 6.30 14.13
CA LEU A 45 0.27 7.09 14.85
C LEU A 45 -0.33 8.34 15.46
N TYR A 46 -1.10 9.13 14.70
CA TYR A 46 -1.81 10.31 15.22
C TYR A 46 -2.80 9.97 16.34
N TYR A 47 -3.36 8.76 16.36
CA TYR A 47 -4.27 8.32 17.42
C TYR A 47 -3.54 7.82 18.68
N VAL A 48 -2.45 7.06 18.51
CA VAL A 48 -1.74 6.39 19.62
C VAL A 48 -0.78 7.33 20.33
N LEU A 49 -0.02 8.13 19.60
CA LEU A 49 1.00 9.02 20.16
C LEU A 49 0.48 9.99 21.24
N PRO A 50 -0.66 10.70 21.09
CA PRO A 50 -1.13 11.63 22.12
C PRO A 50 -1.61 10.89 23.38
N ARG A 51 -2.08 9.65 23.24
CA ARG A 51 -2.48 8.80 24.38
C ARG A 51 -1.28 8.28 25.17
N MET A 52 -0.15 8.04 24.51
CA MET A 52 1.08 7.61 25.17
C MET A 52 1.82 8.76 25.85
N SER A 53 1.80 9.95 25.24
CA SER A 53 2.48 11.14 25.74
C SER A 53 1.66 11.99 26.72
N ASN A 54 0.39 11.61 26.99
CA ASN A 54 -0.54 12.27 27.92
C ASN A 54 -0.67 13.80 27.70
N ARG A 55 -0.43 14.27 26.47
CA ARG A 55 -0.60 15.66 26.03
C ARG A 55 -1.24 15.71 24.64
N THR A 56 -1.94 16.80 24.36
CA THR A 56 -2.48 17.15 23.05
C THR A 56 -1.38 17.84 22.23
N VAL A 57 -0.52 17.07 21.56
CA VAL A 57 0.78 17.56 21.05
C VAL A 57 0.78 17.97 19.57
N TYR A 58 -0.38 18.06 18.90
CA TYR A 58 -0.41 18.31 17.46
C TYR A 58 -0.91 19.70 17.11
N THR A 59 -0.11 20.42 16.32
CA THR A 59 -0.59 21.62 15.63
C THR A 59 -1.55 21.15 14.56
N ARG A 60 -2.86 21.30 14.80
CA ARG A 60 -3.93 20.85 13.90
C ARG A 60 -3.67 21.25 12.44
N ASN A 61 -3.15 22.44 12.22
CA ASN A 61 -2.83 22.95 10.89
C ASN A 61 -1.74 22.12 10.17
N LEU A 62 -0.67 21.68 10.87
CA LEU A 62 0.39 20.87 10.24
C LEU A 62 -0.12 19.48 9.86
N ALA A 63 -0.94 18.87 10.71
CA ALA A 63 -1.55 17.57 10.42
C ALA A 63 -2.49 17.65 9.21
N GLU A 64 -3.27 18.73 9.10
CA GLU A 64 -4.12 19.01 7.93
C GLU A 64 -3.28 19.21 6.65
N TRP A 65 -2.19 19.99 6.72
CA TRP A 65 -1.26 20.16 5.60
C TRP A 65 -0.62 18.86 5.14
N HIS A 66 -0.13 18.04 6.09
CA HIS A 66 0.40 16.72 5.78
C HIS A 66 -0.65 15.84 5.07
N PHE A 67 -1.89 15.83 5.57
CA PHE A 67 -2.96 15.05 4.96
C PHE A 67 -3.22 15.48 3.51
N TRP A 68 -3.38 16.78 3.27
CA TRP A 68 -3.69 17.30 1.93
C TRP A 68 -2.53 17.13 0.94
N LEU A 69 -1.29 17.35 1.36
CA LEU A 69 -0.11 17.14 0.51
C LEU A 69 0.05 15.67 0.13
N THR A 70 -0.05 14.77 1.10
CA THR A 70 0.06 13.32 0.85
C THR A 70 -1.12 12.83 -0.01
N PHE A 71 -2.34 13.34 0.22
CA PHE A 71 -3.52 12.97 -0.55
C PHE A 71 -3.46 13.45 -2.00
N ALA A 72 -3.19 14.73 -2.22
CA ALA A 72 -3.07 15.31 -3.55
C ALA A 72 -1.90 14.68 -4.33
N GLY A 73 -0.73 14.51 -3.69
CA GLY A 73 0.43 13.87 -4.29
C GLY A 73 0.14 12.42 -4.70
N THR A 74 -0.52 11.64 -3.84
CA THR A 74 -0.90 10.25 -4.15
C THR A 74 -1.90 10.19 -5.31
N LEU A 75 -2.88 11.10 -5.37
CA LEU A 75 -3.83 11.16 -6.47
C LEU A 75 -3.15 11.45 -7.81
N ILE A 76 -2.23 12.42 -7.86
CA ILE A 76 -1.49 12.76 -9.08
C ILE A 76 -0.58 11.60 -9.50
N TYR A 77 0.13 10.99 -8.55
CA TYR A 77 1.03 9.87 -8.82
C TYR A 77 0.30 8.67 -9.42
N THR A 78 -0.86 8.34 -8.86
CA THR A 78 -1.60 7.13 -9.24
C THR A 78 -2.41 7.34 -10.51
N SER A 79 -3.01 8.52 -10.71
CA SER A 79 -3.70 8.87 -11.95
C SER A 79 -2.76 8.94 -13.16
N SER A 80 -1.56 9.54 -13.01
CA SER A 80 -0.57 9.63 -14.08
C SER A 80 -0.08 8.26 -14.56
N LEU A 81 0.22 7.34 -13.65
CA LEU A 81 0.65 5.98 -13.99
C LEU A 81 -0.47 5.13 -14.59
N THR A 82 -1.69 5.31 -14.10
CA THR A 82 -2.87 4.65 -14.65
C THR A 82 -3.09 5.11 -16.11
N ALA A 83 -3.01 6.42 -16.38
CA ALA A 83 -3.11 6.94 -17.74
C ALA A 83 -1.95 6.46 -18.63
N ALA A 84 -0.70 6.54 -18.15
CA ALA A 84 0.47 6.09 -18.88
C ALA A 84 0.37 4.60 -19.27
N GLY A 85 -0.07 3.75 -18.35
CA GLY A 85 -0.19 2.33 -18.58
C GLY A 85 -1.25 1.94 -19.61
N LEU A 86 -2.35 2.70 -19.71
CA LEU A 86 -3.33 2.49 -20.80
C LEU A 86 -2.76 2.87 -22.15
N VAL A 87 -2.09 4.02 -22.23
CA VAL A 87 -1.50 4.53 -23.48
C VAL A 87 -0.40 3.57 -23.96
N GLN A 88 0.48 3.11 -23.07
CA GLN A 88 1.50 2.11 -23.37
C GLN A 88 0.90 0.81 -23.89
N GLY A 89 -0.11 0.28 -23.19
CA GLY A 89 -0.79 -0.96 -23.60
C GLY A 89 -1.41 -0.85 -24.99
N TYR A 90 -2.09 0.25 -25.28
CA TYR A 90 -2.71 0.48 -26.59
C TYR A 90 -1.67 0.64 -27.72
N LEU A 91 -0.60 1.38 -27.48
CA LEU A 91 0.47 1.60 -28.46
C LEU A 91 1.23 0.31 -28.79
N TRP A 92 1.43 -0.58 -27.81
CA TRP A 92 2.03 -1.90 -28.05
C TRP A 92 1.11 -2.83 -28.83
N LEU A 93 -0.20 -2.80 -28.58
CA LEU A 93 -1.17 -3.54 -29.39
C LEU A 93 -1.19 -3.06 -30.85
N ALA A 94 -0.95 -1.78 -31.08
CA ALA A 94 -0.84 -1.20 -32.42
C ALA A 94 0.49 -1.52 -33.14
N GLY A 95 1.43 -2.22 -32.48
CA GLY A 95 2.72 -2.60 -33.07
C GLY A 95 3.71 -1.44 -33.24
N THR A 96 3.54 -0.36 -32.49
CA THR A 96 4.46 0.80 -32.57
C THR A 96 5.85 0.45 -32.04
N ILE A 97 6.87 1.13 -32.58
CA ILE A 97 8.26 0.94 -32.15
C ILE A 97 8.39 1.35 -30.67
N PHE A 98 9.06 0.50 -29.87
CA PHE A 98 9.24 0.71 -28.44
C PHE A 98 9.75 2.12 -28.08
N MET A 99 10.68 2.66 -28.87
CA MET A 99 11.24 3.99 -28.64
C MET A 99 10.21 5.11 -28.72
N ASP A 100 9.20 4.99 -29.58
CA ASP A 100 8.15 6.00 -29.69
C ASP A 100 7.17 5.92 -28.52
N VAL A 101 6.86 4.71 -28.03
CA VAL A 101 6.07 4.51 -26.81
C VAL A 101 6.76 5.15 -25.60
N VAL A 102 8.08 4.99 -25.49
CA VAL A 102 8.88 5.63 -24.43
C VAL A 102 8.81 7.16 -24.54
N ARG A 103 8.92 7.72 -25.75
CA ARG A 103 8.83 9.18 -25.96
C ARG A 103 7.47 9.72 -25.54
N VAL A 104 6.37 9.05 -25.88
CA VAL A 104 5.01 9.41 -25.48
C VAL A 104 4.79 9.26 -23.96
N SER A 105 5.50 8.34 -23.32
CA SER A 105 5.37 8.08 -21.86
C SER A 105 6.07 9.13 -20.99
N LYS A 106 7.12 9.80 -21.50
CA LYS A 106 7.91 10.80 -20.74
C LYS A 106 7.09 11.85 -19.95
N PRO A 107 6.09 12.54 -20.53
CA PRO A 107 5.33 13.54 -19.78
C PRO A 107 4.59 12.95 -18.57
N TYR A 108 4.12 11.71 -18.66
CA TYR A 108 3.47 11.04 -17.52
C TYR A 108 4.46 10.73 -16.40
N TRP A 109 5.71 10.41 -16.72
CA TRP A 109 6.75 10.21 -15.72
C TRP A 109 7.15 11.51 -15.03
N VAL A 110 7.11 12.64 -15.73
CA VAL A 110 7.29 13.96 -15.09
C VAL A 110 6.15 14.24 -14.10
N ALA A 111 4.90 13.98 -14.50
CA ALA A 111 3.75 14.09 -13.61
C ALA A 111 3.85 13.15 -12.39
N ARG A 112 4.33 11.92 -12.59
CA ARG A 112 4.64 10.97 -11.52
C ARG A 112 5.66 11.55 -10.54
N SER A 113 6.78 12.08 -11.03
CA SER A 113 7.82 12.68 -10.19
C SER A 113 7.29 13.86 -9.38
N PHE A 114 6.42 14.68 -9.97
CA PHE A 114 5.76 15.79 -9.27
C PHE A 114 4.84 15.29 -8.13
N GLY A 115 3.99 14.30 -8.41
CA GLY A 115 3.15 13.68 -7.39
C GLY A 115 3.96 13.03 -6.26
N GLY A 116 5.08 12.39 -6.61
CA GLY A 116 6.01 11.78 -5.65
C GLY A 116 6.70 12.83 -4.78
N ALA A 117 7.12 13.95 -5.35
CA ALA A 117 7.71 15.06 -4.61
C ALA A 117 6.73 15.64 -3.58
N LEU A 118 5.45 15.82 -3.94
CA LEU A 118 4.42 16.27 -3.01
C LEU A 118 4.22 15.30 -1.83
N VAL A 119 4.23 13.99 -2.10
CA VAL A 119 4.16 12.98 -1.03
C VAL A 119 5.39 13.07 -0.12
N ILE A 120 6.59 13.19 -0.69
CA ILE A 120 7.83 13.32 0.11
C ILE A 120 7.77 14.58 0.99
N ILE A 121 7.35 15.72 0.45
CA ILE A 121 7.18 16.96 1.22
C ILE A 121 6.17 16.75 2.35
N GLY A 122 5.05 16.07 2.08
CA GLY A 122 4.09 15.67 3.10
C GLY A 122 4.74 14.86 4.23
N GLN A 123 5.54 13.83 3.88
CA GLN A 123 6.23 13.01 4.88
C GLN A 123 7.27 13.79 5.69
N VAL A 124 7.94 14.79 5.09
CA VAL A 124 8.85 15.68 5.83
C VAL A 124 8.08 16.51 6.86
N VAL A 125 6.90 17.04 6.50
CA VAL A 125 6.02 17.76 7.45
C VAL A 125 5.57 16.84 8.58
N PHE A 126 5.24 15.58 8.28
CA PHE A 126 4.88 14.59 9.29
C PHE A 126 6.03 14.30 10.26
N VAL A 127 7.25 14.07 9.75
CA VAL A 127 8.43 13.84 10.60
C VAL A 127 8.72 15.05 11.47
N TYR A 128 8.59 16.27 10.93
CA TYR A 128 8.79 17.50 11.70
C TYR A 128 7.78 17.63 12.85
N ASP A 129 6.50 17.36 12.59
CA ASP A 129 5.44 17.35 13.60
C ASP A 129 5.69 16.28 14.69
N LEU A 130 6.13 15.08 14.29
CA LEU A 130 6.56 14.04 15.21
C LEU A 130 7.77 14.44 16.06
N MET A 131 8.77 15.10 15.48
CA MET A 131 9.97 15.54 16.19
C MET A 131 9.63 16.60 17.25
N GLN A 132 8.79 17.58 16.91
CA GLN A 132 8.30 18.55 17.88
C GLN A 132 7.57 17.86 19.03
N ASN A 133 6.73 16.89 18.71
CA ASN A 133 6.01 16.11 19.71
C ASN A 133 6.96 15.32 20.62
N ALA A 134 7.96 14.64 20.04
CA ALA A 134 8.95 13.86 20.78
C ALA A 134 9.74 14.73 21.76
N ILE A 135 10.26 15.88 21.31
CA ILE A 135 11.03 16.82 22.15
C ILE A 135 10.17 17.39 23.29
N ALA A 136 8.88 17.66 23.01
CA ALA A 136 7.95 18.21 24.01
C ALA A 136 7.38 17.15 24.97
N SER A 137 7.58 15.85 24.70
CA SER A 137 6.98 14.75 25.47
C SER A 137 7.83 14.35 26.69
N GLN A 138 7.20 14.27 27.87
CA GLN A 138 7.73 13.52 29.01
C GLN A 138 6.93 12.22 29.11
N LEU A 139 7.39 11.13 28.49
CA LEU A 139 6.66 9.87 28.38
C LEU A 139 6.43 9.20 29.75
N PRO A 140 5.24 9.30 30.38
CA PRO A 140 4.98 8.71 31.70
C PRO A 140 4.67 7.20 31.55
N TYR A 141 4.16 6.79 30.38
CA TYR A 141 3.74 5.43 30.07
C TYR A 141 4.91 4.42 30.06
N LEU A 142 6.10 4.85 29.65
CA LEU A 142 7.31 4.02 29.69
C LEU A 142 7.85 3.81 31.11
N LYS A 143 7.59 4.75 32.03
CA LYS A 143 8.05 4.66 33.43
C LYS A 143 7.26 3.64 34.27
N GLY A 144 6.04 3.25 33.86
CA GLY A 144 5.14 2.39 34.64
C GLY A 144 5.07 0.91 34.23
N GLY A 145 5.97 0.41 33.37
CA GLY A 145 5.95 -0.98 32.89
C GLY A 145 4.72 -1.34 32.04
N GLY A 146 3.94 -0.35 31.58
CA GLY A 146 2.75 -0.58 30.74
C GLY A 146 3.10 -1.18 29.38
N PHE A 147 4.25 -0.79 28.83
CA PHE A 147 4.78 -1.31 27.57
C PHE A 147 5.10 -2.81 27.62
N GLU A 148 5.64 -3.32 28.73
CA GLU A 148 5.90 -4.76 28.91
C GLU A 148 4.60 -5.58 28.94
N ARG A 149 3.57 -5.10 29.67
CA ARG A 149 2.25 -5.75 29.67
C ARG A 149 1.62 -5.79 28.29
N TRP A 150 1.78 -4.73 27.50
CA TRP A 150 1.32 -4.68 26.12
C TRP A 150 2.11 -5.66 25.23
N LEU A 151 3.45 -5.68 25.32
CA LEU A 151 4.30 -6.61 24.57
C LEU A 151 3.97 -8.08 24.86
N LEU A 152 3.71 -8.42 26.12
CA LEU A 152 3.30 -9.78 26.51
C LEU A 152 1.98 -10.19 25.85
N LYS A 153 1.02 -9.26 25.77
CA LYS A 153 -0.26 -9.49 25.06
C LYS A 153 -0.05 -9.73 23.57
N TRP A 154 0.89 -9.02 22.95
CA TRP A 154 1.25 -9.20 21.54
C TRP A 154 2.03 -10.48 21.27
N ARG A 155 2.90 -10.93 22.18
CA ARG A 155 3.59 -12.22 22.10
C ARG A 155 2.59 -13.36 21.94
N ASP A 156 1.52 -13.35 22.74
CA ASP A 156 0.53 -14.41 22.73
C ASP A 156 -0.33 -14.38 21.44
N LEU A 157 -0.60 -13.18 20.92
CA LEU A 157 -1.22 -12.96 19.60
C LEU A 157 -0.33 -13.46 18.43
N ILE A 158 0.97 -13.20 18.47
CA ILE A 158 1.93 -13.64 17.44
C ILE A 158 2.04 -15.16 17.42
N LYS A 159 2.00 -15.82 18.59
CA LYS A 159 1.97 -17.29 18.68
C LYS A 159 0.72 -17.89 18.04
N SER A 160 -0.44 -17.23 18.19
CA SER A 160 -1.68 -17.63 17.52
C SER A 160 -1.55 -17.51 15.99
N PHE A 161 -0.91 -16.45 15.50
CA PHE A 161 -0.66 -16.24 14.07
C PHE A 161 0.27 -17.29 13.45
N HIS A 162 1.30 -17.72 14.19
CA HIS A 162 2.23 -18.76 13.76
C HIS A 162 1.53 -20.11 13.48
N SER A 163 0.45 -20.42 14.21
CA SER A 163 -0.39 -21.59 13.94
C SER A 163 -1.12 -21.47 12.59
N GLY A 164 -1.61 -20.28 12.24
CA GLY A 164 -2.24 -20.00 10.95
C GLY A 164 -1.28 -20.03 9.75
N CYS A 165 -0.02 -19.63 9.93
CA CYS A 165 0.99 -19.70 8.85
C CYS A 165 1.31 -21.14 8.44
N ARG A 166 1.26 -22.12 9.36
CA ARG A 166 1.41 -23.55 9.01
C ARG A 166 0.30 -24.03 8.08
N PHE A 167 -0.91 -23.51 8.23
CA PHE A 167 -2.03 -23.82 7.35
C PHE A 167 -1.82 -23.25 5.94
N VAL A 168 -1.31 -22.02 5.82
CA VAL A 168 -0.99 -21.40 4.51
C VAL A 168 0.15 -22.15 3.80
N LEU A 169 1.20 -22.55 4.53
CA LEU A 169 2.28 -23.38 3.98
C LEU A 169 1.77 -24.73 3.47
N LEU A 170 0.81 -25.34 4.16
CA LEU A 170 0.14 -26.56 3.70
C LEU A 170 -0.67 -26.30 2.41
N CYS A 171 -1.40 -25.18 2.32
CA CYS A 171 -2.09 -24.81 1.09
C CYS A 171 -1.15 -24.53 -0.08
N ILE A 172 0.01 -23.91 0.15
CA ILE A 172 1.03 -23.69 -0.89
C ILE A 172 1.65 -25.01 -1.33
N TYR A 173 1.95 -25.91 -0.39
CA TYR A 173 2.46 -27.25 -0.70
C TYR A 173 1.44 -28.06 -1.52
N ILE A 174 0.16 -27.98 -1.17
CA ILE A 174 -0.93 -28.63 -1.93
C ILE A 174 -1.09 -28.00 -3.33
N ASN A 175 -1.02 -26.67 -3.46
CA ASN A 175 -1.16 -26.00 -4.77
C ASN A 175 0.09 -26.15 -5.67
N GLY A 176 1.29 -26.25 -5.08
CA GLY A 176 2.56 -26.38 -5.81
C GLY A 176 2.83 -27.78 -6.37
N HIS A 177 2.06 -28.80 -5.96
CA HIS A 177 2.21 -30.19 -6.38
C HIS A 177 1.14 -30.68 -7.39
N TRP A 178 0.25 -29.81 -7.89
CA TRP A 178 -0.67 -30.22 -8.96
C TRP A 178 0.07 -30.31 -10.30
N PRO A 179 0.21 -31.50 -10.90
CA PRO A 179 0.54 -31.58 -12.32
C PRO A 179 -0.61 -30.96 -13.11
N MET A 180 -0.29 -30.21 -14.16
CA MET A 180 -1.25 -29.68 -15.13
C MET A 180 -1.93 -30.83 -15.88
N ASP A 181 -2.88 -31.50 -15.25
CA ASP A 181 -3.78 -32.46 -15.89
C ASP A 181 -5.10 -31.75 -16.22
N TYR A 182 -5.33 -31.48 -17.50
CA TYR A 182 -6.50 -30.80 -18.06
C TYR A 182 -7.76 -31.70 -18.10
N SER A 183 -7.99 -32.51 -17.07
CA SER A 183 -9.22 -33.28 -16.95
C SER A 183 -9.68 -33.30 -15.49
N MET A 184 -11.00 -33.16 -15.31
CA MET A 184 -11.75 -33.26 -14.04
C MET A 184 -12.06 -31.94 -13.30
N GLY A 185 -13.19 -31.35 -13.68
CA GLY A 185 -14.39 -31.32 -12.83
C GLY A 185 -14.26 -30.74 -11.42
N VAL A 186 -14.78 -29.52 -11.28
CA VAL A 186 -15.51 -28.98 -10.11
C VAL A 186 -15.47 -29.86 -8.85
N LYS A 187 -14.52 -29.59 -7.94
CA LYS A 187 -14.70 -29.89 -6.51
C LYS A 187 -14.24 -28.71 -5.68
N ALA A 188 -15.19 -27.80 -5.44
CA ALA A 188 -15.11 -26.83 -4.37
C ALA A 188 -14.96 -27.59 -3.03
N CYS A 189 -13.79 -27.49 -2.40
CA CYS A 189 -13.62 -27.91 -1.02
C CYS A 189 -14.20 -26.82 -0.12
N PHE A 190 -15.52 -26.88 0.01
CA PHE A 190 -16.32 -26.13 0.95
C PHE A 190 -16.03 -26.63 2.37
N TRP A 191 -15.56 -25.72 3.22
CA TRP A 191 -15.70 -25.66 4.68
C TRP A 191 -16.14 -26.96 5.38
N ARG A 192 -15.27 -27.56 6.20
CA ARG A 192 -15.68 -28.52 7.23
C ARG A 192 -15.14 -28.11 8.59
N ARG A 193 -16.09 -27.97 9.53
CA ARG A 193 -15.94 -27.82 10.98
C ARG A 193 -14.90 -28.77 11.57
#